data_AF-A0A1H4C584-F1
#
_entry.id   AF-A0A1H4C584-F1
#
_cell.length_a   1.000
_cell.length_b   1.000
_cell.length_c   1.000
_cell.angle_alpha   90.00
_cell.angle_beta   90.00
_cell.angle_gamma   90.00
#
_symmetry.space_group_name_H-M   'P 1'
#
loop_
_entity.id
_entity.type
_entity.pdbx_description
1 polymer ?
#
loop_
_entity_poly.entity_id
_entity_poly.type
_entity_poly.pdbx_seq_one_letter_code
_entity_poly.pdbx_strand_id
1 'polypeptide(L)'
;MKQANFIPFAYCLLLLTLLPLSGCEQRDSAPPPPTPTPTPPVESIVEPVIIPDADKLQPDDSTTVNTQPPSNNPTTVETQNLASLPPPEPEIMPTPPEKPNILKIPKLAQQTLPSNEFSLRFRATGESFYTEINLENGILNYTYFEDTDGRCAQWVKSTPCWQEEDLKTISLALRPEDLDNLYAVIKESGALSLKRDTFGGAKAGQRHYRQTLDIMLDGKEKQLVYQSFPGSSPKPEAFARLETALLEYARDLPH
;
A
#
# COMPACT_ATOMS: atom_id res chain seq x y z
N MET A 1 14.20 -42.21 -46.13
CA MET A 1 14.61 -43.03 -44.97
C MET A 1 15.40 -42.15 -44.00
N LYS A 2 14.77 -41.68 -42.92
CA LYS A 2 15.44 -41.07 -41.76
C LYS A 2 14.69 -41.57 -40.53
N GLN A 3 15.40 -42.33 -39.70
CA GLN A 3 14.86 -42.99 -38.51
C GLN A 3 14.55 -41.97 -37.42
N ALA A 4 13.36 -42.09 -36.85
CA ALA A 4 12.91 -41.37 -35.67
C ALA A 4 13.48 -42.05 -34.42
N ASN A 5 14.13 -41.28 -33.55
CA ASN A 5 14.51 -41.73 -32.22
C ASN A 5 13.31 -41.53 -31.28
N PHE A 6 12.69 -42.65 -30.91
CA PHE A 6 11.61 -42.75 -29.93
C PHE A 6 12.26 -43.09 -28.58
N ILE A 7 12.16 -42.19 -27.60
CA ILE A 7 12.62 -42.45 -26.23
C ILE A 7 11.37 -42.78 -25.39
N PRO A 8 11.22 -44.01 -24.85
CA PRO A 8 10.14 -44.33 -23.93
C PRO A 8 10.56 -43.97 -22.50
N PHE A 9 9.89 -43.00 -21.89
CA PHE A 9 9.95 -42.81 -20.44
C PHE A 9 8.99 -43.80 -19.78
N ALA A 10 9.56 -44.95 -19.46
CA ALA A 10 8.97 -45.99 -18.63
C ALA A 10 9.18 -45.66 -17.15
N TYR A 11 8.10 -45.80 -16.38
CA TYR A 11 8.08 -46.19 -14.96
C TYR A 11 8.92 -45.35 -13.98
N CYS A 12 8.27 -44.39 -13.32
CA CYS A 12 8.61 -44.07 -11.93
C CYS A 12 7.49 -44.59 -11.04
N LEU A 13 7.80 -45.71 -10.38
CA LEU A 13 6.94 -46.46 -9.49
C LEU A 13 6.38 -45.59 -8.36
N LEU A 14 5.08 -45.75 -8.20
CA LEU A 14 4.26 -45.46 -7.04
C LEU A 14 4.88 -46.14 -5.79
N LEU A 15 5.52 -45.38 -4.92
CA LEU A 15 5.87 -45.82 -3.56
C LEU A 15 4.89 -45.16 -2.59
N LEU A 16 3.74 -45.83 -2.40
CA LEU A 16 2.84 -45.63 -1.28
C LEU A 16 3.56 -46.09 -0.01
N THR A 17 4.09 -45.16 0.78
CA THR A 17 4.45 -45.43 2.16
C THR A 17 3.20 -45.30 3.02
N LEU A 18 2.66 -46.46 3.41
CA LEU A 18 1.70 -46.63 4.49
C LEU A 18 2.28 -46.05 5.80
N LEU A 19 1.82 -44.87 6.20
CA LEU A 19 1.95 -44.37 7.56
C LEU A 19 0.89 -45.05 8.43
N PRO A 20 1.25 -45.67 9.57
CA PRO A 20 0.28 -46.18 10.51
C PRO A 20 -0.47 -44.99 11.15
N LEU A 21 -1.80 -45.02 11.01
CA LEU A 21 -2.73 -44.24 11.81
C LEU A 21 -2.60 -44.67 13.28
N SER A 22 -1.66 -44.07 14.00
CA SER A 22 -1.65 -44.10 15.46
C SER A 22 -2.82 -43.25 15.94
N GLY A 23 -3.76 -43.91 16.61
CA GLY A 23 -4.98 -43.30 17.13
C GLY A 23 -4.70 -42.11 18.04
N CYS A 24 -5.39 -40.99 17.77
CA CYS A 24 -5.61 -39.96 18.76
C CYS A 24 -6.65 -40.51 19.75
N GLU A 25 -6.16 -41.22 20.76
CA GLU A 25 -6.92 -41.58 21.93
C GLU A 25 -7.29 -40.28 22.67
N GLN A 26 -8.60 -40.10 22.80
CA GLN A 26 -9.27 -39.01 23.47
C GLN A 26 -8.84 -38.95 24.95
N ARG A 27 -8.15 -37.89 25.34
CA ARG A 27 -8.03 -37.47 26.74
C ARG A 27 -8.86 -36.23 26.98
N ASP A 28 -10.12 -36.45 27.32
CA ASP A 28 -10.84 -35.59 28.25
C ASP A 28 -10.12 -35.69 29.59
N SER A 29 -9.23 -34.74 29.87
CA SER A 29 -8.69 -34.51 31.20
C SER A 29 -8.73 -33.02 31.44
N ALA A 30 -9.55 -32.63 32.41
CA ALA A 30 -9.65 -31.25 32.86
C ALA A 30 -8.24 -30.71 33.20
N PRO A 31 -7.95 -29.44 32.87
CA PRO A 31 -6.67 -28.84 33.20
C PRO A 31 -6.45 -28.89 34.72
N PRO A 32 -5.24 -29.25 35.20
CA PRO A 32 -4.93 -29.20 36.61
C PRO A 32 -5.07 -27.76 37.13
N PRO A 33 -5.49 -27.56 38.40
CA PRO A 33 -5.57 -26.24 38.99
C PRO A 33 -4.20 -25.56 38.95
N PRO A 34 -4.15 -24.23 38.75
CA PRO A 34 -2.90 -23.49 38.66
C PRO A 34 -2.10 -23.68 39.96
N THR A 35 -0.86 -24.16 39.81
CA THR A 35 0.10 -24.27 40.90
C THR A 35 0.40 -22.86 41.43
N PRO A 36 0.38 -22.62 42.76
CA PRO A 36 0.71 -21.32 43.32
C PRO A 36 2.15 -20.95 42.92
N THR A 37 2.27 -19.83 42.22
CA THR A 37 3.56 -19.25 41.84
C THR A 37 4.31 -18.89 43.12
N PRO A 38 5.56 -19.33 43.31
CA PRO A 38 6.36 -18.92 44.45
C PRO A 38 6.60 -17.42 44.37
N THR A 39 6.19 -16.71 45.43
CA THR A 39 6.47 -15.30 45.65
C THR A 39 7.98 -15.07 45.55
N PRO A 40 8.46 -14.17 44.67
CA PRO A 40 9.88 -13.84 44.63
C PRO A 40 10.30 -13.23 45.97
N PRO A 41 11.56 -13.45 46.40
CA PRO A 41 12.09 -12.85 47.61
C PRO A 41 12.08 -11.32 47.48
N VAL A 42 11.63 -10.66 48.54
CA VAL A 42 11.68 -9.21 48.72
C VAL A 42 13.16 -8.81 48.75
N GLU A 43 13.66 -8.36 47.61
CA GLU A 43 15.03 -7.88 47.47
C GLU A 43 15.05 -6.36 47.66
N SER A 44 15.67 -6.01 48.78
CA SER A 44 16.38 -4.77 49.12
C SER A 44 15.98 -3.47 48.42
N ILE A 45 15.45 -2.59 49.27
CA ILE A 45 15.43 -1.13 49.14
C ILE A 45 16.75 -0.62 48.54
N VAL A 46 16.66 0.01 47.37
CA VAL A 46 17.70 0.89 46.82
C VAL A 46 17.24 2.32 47.04
N GLU A 47 18.15 3.14 47.54
CA GLU A 47 17.98 4.56 47.87
C GLU A 47 17.31 5.39 46.77
N PRO A 48 16.50 6.41 47.13
CA PRO A 48 16.00 7.37 46.17
C PRO A 48 17.15 8.21 45.62
N VAL A 49 17.39 8.09 44.31
CA VAL A 49 18.22 9.04 43.56
C VAL A 49 17.52 10.40 43.57
N ILE A 50 18.14 11.37 44.24
CA ILE A 50 17.77 12.77 44.24
C ILE A 50 18.01 13.31 42.82
N ILE A 51 16.93 13.55 42.08
CA ILE A 51 16.96 14.35 40.85
C ILE A 51 16.93 15.82 41.29
N PRO A 52 17.93 16.65 40.95
CA PRO A 52 17.87 18.07 41.25
C PRO A 52 16.76 18.75 40.43
N ASP A 53 16.05 19.67 41.11
CA ASP A 53 14.98 20.53 40.61
C ASP A 53 15.16 20.99 39.16
N ALA A 54 14.19 20.63 38.32
CA ALA A 54 14.00 21.16 36.98
C ALA A 54 13.17 22.47 36.96
N ASP A 55 13.23 23.25 38.05
CA ASP A 55 12.56 24.54 38.19
C ASP A 55 13.60 25.66 38.17
N LYS A 56 14.06 26.00 36.95
CA LYS A 56 14.66 27.30 36.56
C LYS A 56 15.04 27.27 35.08
N LEU A 57 14.04 27.34 34.22
CA LEU A 57 14.21 27.88 32.88
C LEU A 57 13.31 29.11 32.78
N GLN A 58 13.92 30.28 33.02
CA GLN A 58 13.33 31.55 32.65
C GLN A 58 13.24 31.61 31.11
N PRO A 59 12.15 32.13 30.53
CA PRO A 59 12.13 32.46 29.13
C PRO A 59 13.03 33.68 28.89
N ASP A 60 14.00 33.54 28.00
CA ASP A 60 14.73 34.67 27.45
C ASP A 60 13.77 35.52 26.59
N ASP A 61 13.37 36.66 27.14
CA ASP A 61 12.86 37.80 26.38
C ASP A 61 13.97 38.31 25.45
N SER A 62 13.92 37.98 24.16
CA SER A 62 14.38 38.85 23.05
C SER A 62 14.27 38.15 21.70
N THR A 63 13.13 38.29 21.03
CA THR A 63 13.10 38.44 19.56
C THR A 63 11.93 39.34 19.20
N THR A 64 12.23 40.61 18.99
CA THR A 64 11.31 41.63 18.52
C THR A 64 10.92 41.33 17.07
N VAL A 65 9.81 40.63 16.85
CA VAL A 65 9.18 40.55 15.52
C VAL A 65 8.37 41.82 15.31
N ASN A 66 8.92 42.70 14.48
CA ASN A 66 8.32 43.94 14.05
C ASN A 66 7.07 43.64 13.18
N THR A 67 5.90 43.56 13.82
CA THR A 67 4.61 43.46 13.12
C THR A 67 4.00 44.86 13.09
N GLN A 68 4.18 45.54 11.96
CA GLN A 68 3.55 46.82 11.70
C GLN A 68 2.12 46.59 11.19
N PRO A 69 1.08 47.09 11.88
CA PRO A 69 -0.30 47.02 11.38
C PRO A 69 -0.51 48.06 10.26
N PRO A 70 -1.31 47.76 9.23
CA PRO A 70 -1.68 48.75 8.23
C PRO A 70 -2.58 49.81 8.85
N SER A 71 -2.11 51.04 8.72
CA SER A 71 -2.77 52.28 9.11
C SER A 71 -4.04 52.51 8.29
N ASN A 72 -5.16 52.68 8.99
CA ASN A 72 -6.40 53.20 8.45
C ASN A 72 -6.28 54.72 8.34
N ASN A 73 -6.46 55.26 7.13
CA ASN A 73 -6.90 56.64 6.97
C ASN A 73 -7.93 56.75 5.83
N PRO A 74 -9.10 57.36 6.09
CA PRO A 74 -10.06 57.72 5.05
C PRO A 74 -9.76 59.13 4.53
N THR A 75 -10.35 59.45 3.36
CA THR A 75 -11.04 60.71 3.00
C THR A 75 -10.70 61.21 1.59
N THR A 76 -11.78 61.48 0.85
CA THR A 76 -11.98 62.50 -0.20
C THR A 76 -11.85 62.10 -1.67
N VAL A 77 -13.01 61.72 -2.21
CA VAL A 77 -13.67 62.26 -3.42
C VAL A 77 -12.86 63.28 -4.25
N GLU A 78 -12.58 62.93 -5.51
CA GLU A 78 -12.72 63.90 -6.61
C GLU A 78 -13.23 63.19 -7.87
N THR A 79 -14.24 63.82 -8.47
CA THR A 79 -15.03 63.39 -9.62
C THR A 79 -14.39 63.92 -10.90
N GLN A 80 -14.74 63.28 -12.03
CA GLN A 80 -14.63 63.71 -13.43
C GLN A 80 -13.39 63.19 -14.18
N ASN A 81 -13.59 62.18 -15.04
CA ASN A 81 -13.67 62.51 -16.45
C ASN A 81 -14.28 61.40 -17.31
N LEU A 82 -15.06 61.90 -18.26
CA LEU A 82 -15.89 61.23 -19.26
C LEU A 82 -15.06 61.10 -20.54
N ALA A 83 -14.89 59.90 -21.10
CA ALA A 83 -14.92 59.60 -22.55
C ALA A 83 -14.31 58.24 -22.91
N SER A 84 -14.96 57.62 -23.90
CA SER A 84 -14.47 56.57 -24.80
C SER A 84 -14.67 55.12 -24.35
N LEU A 85 -15.88 54.63 -24.64
CA LEU A 85 -16.23 53.21 -24.79
C LEU A 85 -15.40 52.56 -25.91
N PRO A 86 -14.66 51.46 -25.64
CA PRO A 86 -14.26 50.52 -26.68
C PRO A 86 -15.41 49.55 -27.04
N PRO A 87 -15.41 48.96 -28.24
CA PRO A 87 -16.50 48.13 -28.78
C PRO A 87 -16.68 46.82 -27.98
N PRO A 88 -17.87 46.21 -28.02
CA PRO A 88 -18.17 45.01 -27.24
C PRO A 88 -17.31 43.82 -27.71
N GLU A 89 -16.54 43.31 -26.76
CA GLU A 89 -15.77 42.08 -26.86
C GLU A 89 -16.74 40.88 -26.95
N PRO A 90 -16.54 39.93 -27.88
CA PRO A 90 -17.43 38.78 -28.01
C PRO A 90 -17.36 37.91 -26.75
N GLU A 91 -18.52 37.61 -26.18
CA GLU A 91 -18.69 36.67 -25.06
C GLU A 91 -18.09 35.30 -25.42
N ILE A 92 -16.89 35.03 -24.93
CA ILE A 92 -16.28 33.70 -24.97
C ILE A 92 -17.02 32.86 -23.94
N MET A 93 -17.85 31.94 -24.43
CA MET A 93 -18.49 30.93 -23.58
C MET A 93 -17.43 30.14 -22.79
N PRO A 94 -17.70 29.79 -21.51
CA PRO A 94 -16.82 28.90 -20.77
C PRO A 94 -16.81 27.53 -21.45
N THR A 95 -15.66 27.17 -22.03
CA THR A 95 -15.41 25.84 -22.56
C THR A 95 -15.56 24.80 -21.45
N PRO A 96 -16.17 23.63 -21.74
CA PRO A 96 -16.31 22.54 -20.77
C PRO A 96 -14.97 22.10 -20.17
N PRO A 97 -14.94 21.64 -18.91
CA PRO A 97 -13.71 21.17 -18.28
C PRO A 97 -13.17 19.94 -19.02
N GLU A 98 -12.01 20.10 -19.62
CA GLU A 98 -11.24 19.04 -20.25
C GLU A 98 -10.66 18.13 -19.14
N LYS A 99 -11.09 16.87 -19.10
CA LYS A 99 -10.46 15.77 -18.33
C LYS A 99 -10.73 14.45 -19.07
N PRO A 100 -9.80 13.46 -19.12
CA PRO A 100 -8.58 13.29 -18.33
C PRO A 100 -7.27 13.29 -19.12
N ASN A 101 -6.17 13.48 -18.40
CA ASN A 101 -4.80 13.19 -18.83
C ASN A 101 -4.71 11.77 -19.42
N ILE A 102 -4.74 11.69 -20.75
CA ILE A 102 -4.37 10.50 -21.49
C ILE A 102 -2.86 10.37 -21.34
N LEU A 103 -2.41 9.42 -20.50
CA LEU A 103 -1.04 8.93 -20.54
C LEU A 103 -0.71 8.61 -22.01
N LYS A 104 0.33 9.25 -22.56
CA LYS A 104 0.82 8.98 -23.92
C LYS A 104 1.48 7.60 -23.92
N ILE A 105 0.69 6.57 -24.17
CA ILE A 105 1.14 5.18 -24.23
C ILE A 105 1.67 4.88 -25.64
N PRO A 106 2.87 4.33 -25.80
CA PRO A 106 3.35 3.79 -27.07
C PRO A 106 2.42 2.65 -27.54
N LYS A 107 1.95 2.73 -28.79
CA LYS A 107 1.13 1.68 -29.42
C LYS A 107 1.98 0.42 -29.61
N LEU A 108 1.97 -0.49 -28.63
CA LEU A 108 2.61 -1.80 -28.75
C LEU A 108 1.64 -2.82 -29.36
N ALA A 109 2.20 -3.77 -30.12
CA ALA A 109 1.45 -4.80 -30.82
C ALA A 109 0.74 -5.75 -29.84
N GLN A 110 -0.53 -6.05 -30.14
CA GLN A 110 -1.40 -6.95 -29.36
C GLN A 110 -0.71 -8.29 -29.07
N GLN A 111 -0.45 -8.59 -27.80
CA GLN A 111 0.02 -9.91 -27.39
C GLN A 111 -1.19 -10.71 -26.88
N THR A 112 -1.56 -11.78 -27.57
CA THR A 112 -2.48 -12.80 -27.03
C THR A 112 -1.79 -13.49 -25.86
N LEU A 113 -1.97 -12.94 -24.67
CA LEU A 113 -1.46 -13.47 -23.42
C LEU A 113 -2.15 -14.80 -23.09
N PRO A 114 -1.41 -15.89 -22.81
CA PRO A 114 -2.00 -17.09 -22.23
C PRO A 114 -2.54 -16.73 -20.83
N SER A 115 -3.85 -16.90 -20.67
CA SER A 115 -4.68 -16.54 -19.49
C SER A 115 -4.08 -16.90 -18.12
N ASN A 116 -3.20 -17.89 -18.03
CA ASN A 116 -2.77 -18.48 -16.76
C ASN A 116 -1.34 -18.09 -16.33
N GLU A 117 -0.59 -17.34 -17.14
CA GLU A 117 0.82 -17.01 -16.86
C GLU A 117 1.03 -15.58 -16.39
N PHE A 118 -0.04 -14.80 -16.21
CA PHE A 118 0.02 -13.39 -15.81
C PHE A 118 -0.89 -13.10 -14.63
N SER A 119 -0.30 -12.79 -13.47
CA SER A 119 -1.01 -12.27 -12.30
C SER A 119 -0.19 -11.21 -11.56
N LEU A 120 -0.90 -10.31 -10.89
CA LEU A 120 -0.33 -9.28 -10.02
C LEU A 120 -1.16 -9.14 -8.77
N ARG A 121 -0.53 -9.08 -7.60
CA ARG A 121 -1.22 -8.80 -6.34
C ARG A 121 -0.45 -7.76 -5.54
N PHE A 122 -1.02 -6.58 -5.40
CA PHE A 122 -0.54 -5.57 -4.47
C PHE A 122 -1.39 -5.61 -3.19
N ARG A 123 -0.75 -5.55 -2.02
CA ARG A 123 -1.46 -5.46 -0.74
C ARG A 123 -0.74 -4.52 0.22
N ALA A 124 -1.50 -3.60 0.80
CA ALA A 124 -1.07 -2.68 1.85
C ALA A 124 -2.10 -2.71 2.98
N THR A 125 -1.62 -2.88 4.21
CA THR A 125 -2.48 -3.00 5.40
C THR A 125 -1.88 -2.25 6.58
N GLY A 126 -2.77 -1.67 7.39
CA GLY A 126 -2.43 -1.04 8.66
C GLY A 126 -3.64 -1.05 9.59
N GLU A 127 -3.54 -0.34 10.72
CA GLU A 127 -4.61 -0.36 11.72
C GLU A 127 -5.89 0.28 11.18
N SER A 128 -5.79 1.37 10.43
CA SER A 128 -6.93 2.14 9.91
C SER A 128 -7.17 2.02 8.40
N PHE A 129 -6.42 1.16 7.70
CA PHE A 129 -6.55 1.00 6.26
C PHE A 129 -6.30 -0.44 5.81
N TYR A 130 -6.98 -0.79 4.72
CA TYR A 130 -6.74 -1.99 3.96
C TYR A 130 -6.87 -1.67 2.47
N THR A 131 -5.94 -2.16 1.67
CA THR A 131 -5.96 -2.05 0.21
C THR A 131 -5.33 -3.30 -0.37
N GLU A 132 -6.06 -4.02 -1.20
CA GLU A 132 -5.59 -5.12 -2.01
C GLU A 132 -6.05 -4.94 -3.44
N ILE A 133 -5.13 -5.01 -4.40
CA ILE A 133 -5.41 -4.97 -5.84
C ILE A 133 -4.88 -6.28 -6.42
N ASN A 134 -5.77 -7.15 -6.87
CA ASN A 134 -5.45 -8.47 -7.39
C ASN A 134 -5.92 -8.60 -8.84
N LEU A 135 -4.97 -8.74 -9.77
CA LEU A 135 -5.20 -9.06 -11.17
C LEU A 135 -4.93 -10.54 -11.40
N GLU A 136 -5.96 -11.28 -11.78
CA GLU A 136 -5.86 -12.70 -12.12
C GLU A 136 -6.83 -13.04 -13.25
N ASN A 137 -6.40 -13.82 -14.23
CA ASN A 137 -7.22 -14.22 -15.38
C ASN A 137 -7.87 -13.02 -16.11
N GLY A 138 -7.16 -11.89 -16.19
CA GLY A 138 -7.66 -10.66 -16.79
C GLY A 138 -8.70 -9.87 -15.97
N ILE A 139 -9.02 -10.32 -14.75
CA ILE A 139 -9.97 -9.67 -13.86
C ILE A 139 -9.19 -8.94 -12.76
N LEU A 140 -9.38 -7.62 -12.69
CA LEU A 140 -8.85 -6.79 -11.62
C LEU A 140 -9.88 -6.71 -10.49
N ASN A 141 -9.48 -7.15 -9.30
CA ASN A 141 -10.24 -7.03 -8.06
C ASN A 141 -9.57 -5.97 -7.18
N TYR A 142 -10.34 -4.98 -6.72
CA TYR A 142 -9.89 -4.01 -5.74
C TYR A 142 -10.69 -4.18 -4.46
N THR A 143 -10.01 -4.66 -3.41
CA THR A 143 -10.56 -4.82 -2.07
C THR A 143 -10.03 -3.71 -1.16
N TYR A 144 -10.91 -3.00 -0.47
CA TYR A 144 -10.54 -1.88 0.39
C TYR A 144 -11.39 -1.81 1.65
N PHE A 145 -10.85 -1.15 2.67
CA PHE A 145 -11.58 -0.76 3.87
C PHE A 145 -11.92 0.74 3.80
N GLU A 146 -13.14 1.09 4.22
CA GLU A 146 -13.63 2.47 4.29
C GLU A 146 -14.24 2.73 5.67
N ASP A 147 -13.64 3.65 6.44
CA ASP A 147 -14.10 4.00 7.79
C ASP A 147 -15.30 4.96 7.75
N THR A 148 -16.46 4.45 7.36
CA THR A 148 -17.69 5.24 7.23
C THR A 148 -18.26 5.72 8.57
N ASP A 149 -18.06 4.96 9.64
CA ASP A 149 -18.62 5.24 10.97
C ASP A 149 -17.63 5.93 11.93
N GLY A 150 -16.43 6.28 11.46
CA GLY A 150 -15.37 6.88 12.29
C GLY A 150 -14.86 5.95 13.39
N ARG A 151 -14.99 4.63 13.19
CA ARG A 151 -14.64 3.59 14.17
C ARG A 151 -13.14 3.58 14.46
N CYS A 152 -12.32 4.01 13.51
CA CYS A 152 -10.87 4.02 13.65
C CYS A 152 -10.36 5.27 14.38
N ALA A 153 -11.18 6.33 14.52
CA ALA A 153 -10.78 7.57 15.19
C ALA A 153 -10.45 7.37 16.68
N GLN A 154 -11.10 6.42 17.35
CA GLN A 154 -10.88 6.08 18.76
C GLN A 154 -10.00 4.83 18.94
N TRP A 155 -9.40 4.34 17.86
CA TRP A 155 -8.69 3.07 17.87
C TRP A 155 -7.25 3.22 18.38
N VAL A 156 -7.02 2.75 19.61
CA VAL A 156 -5.72 2.85 20.28
C VAL A 156 -4.90 1.55 20.24
N LYS A 157 -5.46 0.47 19.69
CA LYS A 157 -4.80 -0.84 19.64
C LYS A 157 -3.90 -0.92 18.40
N SER A 158 -2.79 -1.64 18.52
CA SER A 158 -1.88 -1.98 17.39
C SER A 158 -2.43 -3.10 16.50
N THR A 159 -3.75 -3.21 16.39
CA THR A 159 -4.46 -4.18 15.55
C THR A 159 -5.34 -3.43 14.57
N PRO A 160 -5.78 -4.04 13.46
CA PRO A 160 -6.83 -3.46 12.62
C PRO A 160 -8.07 -3.01 13.41
N CYS A 161 -8.60 -1.83 13.08
CA CYS A 161 -9.95 -1.38 13.49
C CYS A 161 -11.05 -1.94 12.56
N TRP A 162 -10.67 -2.80 11.61
CA TRP A 162 -11.52 -3.44 10.62
C TRP A 162 -11.42 -4.97 10.74
N GLN A 163 -12.48 -5.63 10.31
CA GLN A 163 -12.62 -7.07 10.14
C GLN A 163 -12.82 -7.40 8.66
N GLU A 164 -12.77 -8.67 8.31
CA GLU A 164 -12.90 -9.12 6.92
C GLU A 164 -14.27 -8.78 6.32
N GLU A 165 -15.33 -8.85 7.13
CA GLU A 165 -16.68 -8.46 6.75
C GLU A 165 -16.86 -6.96 6.48
N ASP A 166 -15.93 -6.11 6.94
CA ASP A 166 -15.96 -4.67 6.65
C ASP A 166 -15.32 -4.33 5.30
N LEU A 167 -14.66 -5.29 4.65
CA LEU A 167 -13.96 -5.08 3.38
C LEU A 167 -14.95 -5.05 2.22
N LYS A 168 -14.76 -4.08 1.33
CA LYS A 168 -15.52 -3.94 0.08
C LYS A 168 -14.65 -4.38 -1.08
N THR A 169 -15.21 -5.13 -2.02
CA THR A 169 -14.53 -5.54 -3.24
C THR A 169 -15.31 -5.06 -4.47
N ILE A 170 -14.59 -4.41 -5.39
CA ILE A 170 -15.09 -4.10 -6.73
C ILE A 170 -14.21 -4.79 -7.76
N SER A 171 -14.83 -5.24 -8.86
CA SER A 171 -14.16 -6.07 -9.87
C SER A 171 -14.46 -5.56 -11.27
N LEU A 172 -13.45 -5.61 -12.15
CA LEU A 172 -13.59 -5.27 -13.56
C LEU A 172 -12.72 -6.20 -14.41
N ALA A 173 -13.29 -6.70 -15.50
CA ALA A 173 -12.51 -7.35 -16.55
C ALA A 173 -11.75 -6.28 -17.33
N LEU A 174 -10.41 -6.37 -17.33
CA LEU A 174 -9.58 -5.43 -18.09
C LEU A 174 -9.65 -5.74 -19.58
N ARG A 175 -9.54 -4.68 -20.40
CA ARG A 175 -9.45 -4.86 -21.85
C ARG A 175 -8.07 -5.43 -22.21
N PRO A 176 -7.93 -6.13 -23.35
CA PRO A 176 -6.64 -6.65 -23.79
C PRO A 176 -5.53 -5.59 -23.84
N GLU A 177 -5.85 -4.37 -24.26
CA GLU A 177 -4.88 -3.27 -24.35
C GLU A 177 -4.36 -2.86 -22.96
N ASP A 178 -5.22 -2.89 -21.95
CA ASP A 178 -4.86 -2.55 -20.56
C ASP A 178 -3.98 -3.66 -19.95
N LEU A 179 -4.25 -4.92 -20.30
CA LEU A 179 -3.41 -6.07 -19.92
C LEU A 179 -2.03 -6.00 -20.58
N ASP A 180 -1.96 -5.69 -21.88
CA ASP A 180 -0.70 -5.50 -22.61
C ASP A 180 0.13 -4.35 -21.99
N ASN A 181 -0.54 -3.27 -21.58
CA ASN A 181 0.11 -2.15 -20.89
C ASN A 181 0.70 -2.58 -19.54
N LEU A 182 -0.06 -3.28 -18.71
CA LEU A 182 0.45 -3.77 -17.41
C LEU A 182 1.62 -4.75 -17.61
N TYR A 183 1.50 -5.64 -18.59
CA TYR A 183 2.56 -6.57 -18.96
C TYR A 183 3.85 -5.83 -19.35
N ALA A 184 3.74 -4.79 -20.19
CA ALA A 184 4.85 -3.94 -20.58
C ALA A 184 5.47 -3.22 -19.36
N VAL A 185 4.65 -2.66 -18.46
CA VAL A 185 5.13 -2.00 -17.24
C VAL A 185 5.97 -2.94 -16.39
N ILE A 186 5.56 -4.21 -16.21
CA ILE A 186 6.35 -5.18 -15.43
C ILE A 186 7.69 -5.45 -16.10
N LYS A 187 7.70 -5.71 -17.40
CA LYS A 187 8.93 -5.97 -18.15
C LYS A 187 9.90 -4.80 -18.11
N GLU A 188 9.40 -3.59 -18.30
CA GLU A 188 10.19 -2.35 -18.28
C GLU A 188 10.63 -1.93 -16.88
N SER A 189 9.85 -2.24 -15.84
CA SER A 189 10.18 -1.85 -14.47
C SER A 189 11.47 -2.52 -13.95
N GLY A 190 11.82 -3.69 -14.47
CA GLY A 190 12.91 -4.51 -13.93
C GLY A 190 12.60 -5.12 -12.56
N ALA A 191 11.34 -5.12 -12.10
CA ALA A 191 10.94 -5.66 -10.80
C ALA A 191 11.36 -7.13 -10.61
N LEU A 192 11.15 -7.96 -11.65
CA LEU A 192 11.58 -9.36 -11.66
C LEU A 192 13.11 -9.53 -11.54
N SER A 193 13.89 -8.51 -11.93
CA SER A 193 15.36 -8.52 -11.91
C SER A 193 15.99 -7.95 -10.63
N LEU A 194 15.18 -7.44 -9.68
CA LEU A 194 15.70 -6.94 -8.40
C LEU A 194 16.47 -8.04 -7.64
N LYS A 195 17.63 -7.71 -7.06
CA LYS A 195 18.45 -8.73 -6.35
C LYS A 195 17.93 -9.09 -4.96
N ARG A 196 17.10 -8.22 -4.37
CA ARG A 196 16.52 -8.38 -3.05
C ARG A 196 15.01 -8.34 -3.17
N ASP A 197 14.36 -9.00 -2.23
CA ASP A 197 12.90 -9.13 -2.20
C ASP A 197 12.28 -8.33 -1.03
N THR A 198 13.10 -7.74 -0.16
CA THR A 198 12.64 -6.91 0.96
C THR A 198 13.42 -5.59 1.03
N PHE A 199 12.68 -4.50 1.22
CA PHE A 199 13.14 -3.12 1.23
C PHE A 199 12.55 -2.34 2.41
N GLY A 200 13.05 -1.13 2.66
CA GLY A 200 12.68 -0.30 3.81
C GLY A 200 13.65 -0.44 4.98
N GLY A 201 14.11 -1.66 5.27
CA GLY A 201 15.22 -1.91 6.20
C GLY A 201 14.83 -1.85 7.67
N ALA A 202 13.62 -2.30 8.02
CA ALA A 202 13.19 -2.36 9.41
C ALA A 202 14.05 -3.38 10.19
N LYS A 203 14.47 -2.99 11.38
CA LYS A 203 15.21 -3.89 12.28
C LYS A 203 14.26 -4.90 12.93
N ALA A 204 14.81 -5.98 13.46
CA ALA A 204 14.03 -6.93 14.27
C ALA A 204 13.33 -6.18 15.42
N GLY A 205 12.02 -6.41 15.57
CA GLY A 205 11.18 -5.75 16.58
C GLY A 205 10.76 -4.31 16.24
N GLN A 206 11.24 -3.72 15.15
CA GLN A 206 10.83 -2.38 14.74
C GLN A 206 9.46 -2.40 14.07
N ARG A 207 8.54 -1.58 14.58
CA ARG A 207 7.21 -1.40 13.96
C ARG A 207 7.34 -0.77 12.57
N HIS A 208 6.62 -1.34 11.61
CA HIS A 208 6.55 -0.88 10.23
C HIS A 208 5.24 -1.35 9.58
N TYR A 209 4.80 -0.66 8.54
CA TYR A 209 3.71 -1.10 7.68
C TYR A 209 4.27 -1.91 6.52
N ARG A 210 3.72 -3.10 6.32
CA ARG A 210 4.12 -3.99 5.25
C ARG A 210 3.28 -3.74 4.00
N GLN A 211 3.94 -3.52 2.88
CA GLN A 211 3.36 -3.54 1.55
C GLN A 211 3.95 -4.70 0.78
N THR A 212 3.13 -5.51 0.13
CA THR A 212 3.57 -6.67 -0.67
C THR A 212 3.13 -6.51 -2.12
N LEU A 213 4.00 -6.93 -3.03
CA LEU A 213 3.72 -7.03 -4.46
C LEU A 213 4.13 -8.42 -4.95
N ASP A 214 3.15 -9.25 -5.25
CA ASP A 214 3.35 -10.56 -5.84
C ASP A 214 3.18 -10.46 -7.37
N ILE A 215 4.13 -11.00 -8.11
CA ILE A 215 4.20 -10.90 -9.57
C ILE A 215 4.35 -12.30 -10.14
N MET A 216 3.45 -12.71 -11.01
CA MET A 216 3.59 -13.89 -11.85
C MET A 216 3.58 -13.47 -13.32
N LEU A 217 4.65 -13.76 -14.06
CA LEU A 217 4.78 -13.38 -15.46
C LEU A 217 5.61 -14.42 -16.23
N ASP A 218 5.07 -14.97 -17.32
CA ASP A 218 5.78 -15.94 -18.19
C ASP A 218 6.34 -17.13 -17.36
N GLY A 219 5.57 -17.61 -16.38
CA GLY A 219 5.96 -18.68 -15.45
C GLY A 219 7.01 -18.29 -14.39
N LYS A 220 7.41 -17.02 -14.30
CA LYS A 220 8.29 -16.51 -13.23
C LYS A 220 7.46 -15.89 -12.13
N GLU A 221 7.74 -16.30 -10.89
CA GLU A 221 7.11 -15.74 -9.70
C GLU A 221 8.11 -14.90 -8.90
N LYS A 222 7.64 -13.77 -8.37
CA LYS A 222 8.41 -12.95 -7.43
C LYS A 222 7.51 -12.21 -6.46
N GLN A 223 7.85 -12.30 -5.17
CA GLN A 223 7.27 -11.47 -4.12
C GLN A 223 8.26 -10.36 -3.75
N LEU A 224 7.81 -9.11 -3.78
CA LEU A 224 8.53 -7.96 -3.25
C LEU A 224 7.83 -7.44 -2.00
N VAL A 225 8.60 -7.03 -1.00
CA VAL A 225 8.09 -6.51 0.27
C VAL A 225 8.73 -5.15 0.56
N TYR A 226 7.91 -4.15 0.84
CA TYR A 226 8.35 -2.85 1.32
C TYR A 226 7.90 -2.64 2.77
N GLN A 227 8.85 -2.25 3.63
CA GLN A 227 8.62 -1.95 5.04
C GLN A 227 8.63 -0.44 5.25
N SER A 228 7.45 0.17 5.36
CA SER A 228 7.30 1.60 5.57
C SER A 228 7.36 1.95 7.06
N PHE A 229 8.27 2.85 7.43
CA PHE A 229 8.37 3.42 8.78
C PHE A 229 9.13 4.76 8.70
N PRO A 230 9.06 5.64 9.70
CA PRO A 230 9.85 6.87 9.71
C PRO A 230 11.35 6.58 9.56
N GLY A 231 11.95 7.05 8.46
CA GLY A 231 13.36 6.80 8.13
C GLY A 231 13.63 5.51 7.34
N SER A 232 12.60 4.81 6.86
CA SER A 232 12.76 3.67 5.95
C SER A 232 13.53 4.08 4.69
N SER A 233 14.31 3.15 4.15
CA SER A 233 14.96 3.38 2.87
C SER A 233 13.94 3.65 1.75
N PRO A 234 14.34 4.37 0.68
CA PRO A 234 13.46 4.63 -0.45
C PRO A 234 12.92 3.33 -1.05
N LYS A 235 11.63 3.36 -1.43
CA LYS A 235 11.00 2.28 -2.19
C LYS A 235 11.70 2.16 -3.55
N PRO A 236 12.04 0.94 -4.02
CA PRO A 236 12.63 0.77 -5.34
C PRO A 236 11.70 1.32 -6.42
N GLU A 237 12.27 2.01 -7.41
CA GLU A 237 11.51 2.58 -8.54
C GLU A 237 10.63 1.54 -9.24
N ALA A 238 11.16 0.34 -9.47
CA ALA A 238 10.45 -0.77 -10.06
C ALA A 238 9.18 -1.17 -9.28
N PHE A 239 9.26 -1.18 -7.95
CA PHE A 239 8.12 -1.45 -7.07
C PHE A 239 7.10 -0.31 -7.16
N ALA A 240 7.57 0.94 -7.01
CA ALA A 240 6.71 2.12 -7.01
C ALA A 240 5.95 2.29 -8.33
N ARG A 241 6.59 1.99 -9.48
CA ARG A 241 5.96 2.06 -10.80
C ARG A 241 4.82 1.05 -10.95
N LEU A 242 4.99 -0.17 -10.45
CA LEU A 242 3.94 -1.20 -10.50
C LEU A 242 2.78 -0.91 -9.56
N GLU A 243 3.08 -0.47 -8.33
CA GLU A 243 2.06 0.00 -7.39
C GLU A 243 1.25 1.16 -7.98
N THR A 244 1.92 2.15 -8.58
CA THR A 244 1.25 3.31 -9.21
C THR A 244 0.33 2.85 -10.33
N ALA A 245 0.81 1.98 -11.24
CA ALA A 245 -0.01 1.47 -12.33
C ALA A 245 -1.25 0.73 -11.82
N LEU A 246 -1.09 -0.16 -10.81
CA LEU A 246 -2.22 -0.88 -10.23
C LEU A 246 -3.23 0.06 -9.56
N LEU A 247 -2.76 1.07 -8.82
CA LEU A 247 -3.62 2.08 -8.19
C LEU A 247 -4.38 2.92 -9.23
N GLU A 248 -3.76 3.26 -10.36
CA GLU A 248 -4.41 3.98 -11.44
C GLU A 248 -5.58 3.17 -12.04
N TYR A 249 -5.38 1.88 -12.33
CA TYR A 249 -6.47 1.03 -12.79
C TYR A 249 -7.56 0.84 -11.74
N ALA A 250 -7.20 0.70 -10.46
CA ALA A 250 -8.16 0.55 -9.37
C ALA A 250 -9.02 1.81 -9.16
N ARG A 251 -8.45 3.01 -9.36
CA ARG A 251 -9.17 4.29 -9.24
C ARG A 251 -10.23 4.48 -10.32
N ASP A 252 -10.02 3.90 -11.50
CA ASP A 252 -10.93 4.06 -12.63
C ASP A 252 -12.08 3.03 -12.60
N LEU A 253 -12.16 2.20 -11.54
CA LEU A 253 -13.27 1.28 -11.30
C LEU A 253 -14.54 2.04 -10.89
N PRO A 254 -15.75 1.55 -11.27
CA PRO A 254 -17.00 2.17 -10.84
C PRO A 254 -17.19 2.00 -9.33
N HIS A 255 -17.40 3.14 -8.64
CA HIS A 255 -17.68 3.24 -7.20
C HIS A 255 -19.17 3.42 -6.92
#